data_AF-J3A879-F1
#
_entry.id   AF-J3A879-F1
#
_cell.length_a   1.000
_cell.length_b   1.000
_cell.length_c   1.000
_cell.angle_alpha   90.00
_cell.angle_beta   90.00
_cell.angle_gamma   90.00
#
_symmetry.space_group_name_H-M   'P 1'
#
loop_
_entity.id
_entity.type
_entity.pdbx_description
1 polymer ?
#
loop_
_entity_poly.entity_id
_entity_poly.type
_entity_poly.pdbx_seq_one_letter_code
_entity_poly.pdbx_strand_id
1 'polypeptide(L)'
;DGIDLSLLDLDTAAMAEAALDLGNLWAHADLMAVQGRLSPEAHAQVRGLLDNLARTLPMTAERLETYYRSSALRLVFVHAFRPIAHQWLPIWVRHCLGHASPFAPLDLSNDWNNS
;
A
#
# COMPACT_ATOMS: atom_id res chain seq x y z
N ASP A 1 -24.95 -5.95 -4.37
CA ASP A 1 -25.60 -5.43 -3.16
C ASP A 1 -24.60 -4.99 -2.08
N GLY A 2 -23.28 -5.22 -2.27
CA GLY A 2 -22.25 -4.84 -1.32
C GLY A 2 -22.05 -5.88 -0.19
N ILE A 3 -22.71 -7.03 -0.30
CA ILE A 3 -22.68 -8.10 0.71
C ILE A 3 -21.65 -9.17 0.30
N ASP A 4 -21.60 -9.51 -0.98
CA ASP A 4 -20.66 -10.49 -1.51
C ASP A 4 -19.40 -9.83 -2.09
N LEU A 5 -18.23 -10.31 -1.67
CA LEU A 5 -16.93 -9.89 -2.20
C LEU A 5 -16.54 -10.78 -3.38
N SER A 6 -16.13 -10.17 -4.49
CA SER A 6 -15.57 -10.86 -5.65
C SER A 6 -14.23 -10.23 -6.02
N LEU A 7 -13.28 -11.07 -6.46
CA LEU A 7 -11.98 -10.63 -6.98
C LEU A 7 -12.04 -10.56 -8.51
N LEU A 8 -11.43 -9.52 -9.07
CA LEU A 8 -11.33 -9.25 -10.50
C LEU A 8 -9.87 -9.00 -10.87
N ASP A 9 -9.57 -8.87 -12.17
CA ASP A 9 -8.23 -8.59 -12.71
C ASP A 9 -7.16 -9.64 -12.35
N LEU A 10 -7.44 -10.92 -12.65
CA LEU A 10 -6.52 -12.04 -12.41
C LEU A 10 -5.50 -12.26 -13.54
N ASP A 11 -5.38 -11.33 -14.48
CA ASP A 11 -4.48 -11.44 -15.63
C ASP A 11 -2.99 -11.48 -15.23
N THR A 12 -2.67 -10.98 -14.03
CA THR A 12 -1.32 -11.04 -13.44
C THR A 12 -1.18 -12.12 -12.37
N ALA A 13 -2.17 -12.98 -12.18
CA ALA A 13 -2.10 -14.05 -11.19
C ALA A 13 -1.00 -15.05 -11.55
N ALA A 14 -0.17 -15.37 -10.57
CA ALA A 14 0.94 -16.30 -10.73
C ALA A 14 1.16 -17.08 -9.43
N MET A 15 1.82 -18.22 -9.52
CA MET A 15 2.28 -18.95 -8.34
C MET A 15 3.38 -18.13 -7.64
N ALA A 16 3.08 -17.62 -6.44
CA ALA A 16 3.96 -16.79 -5.66
C ALA A 16 3.76 -17.04 -4.15
N GLU A 17 4.61 -16.42 -3.34
CA GLU A 17 4.46 -16.43 -1.88
C GLU A 17 3.29 -15.53 -1.45
N ALA A 18 2.55 -15.94 -0.41
CA ALA A 18 1.47 -15.12 0.16
C ALA A 18 1.95 -13.74 0.65
N ALA A 19 3.24 -13.60 0.99
CA ALA A 19 3.85 -12.32 1.32
C ALA A 19 3.81 -11.32 0.16
N LEU A 20 3.82 -11.78 -1.09
CA LEU A 20 3.67 -10.94 -2.28
C LEU A 20 2.29 -10.30 -2.31
N ASP A 21 1.24 -11.10 -2.16
CA ASP A 21 -0.14 -10.63 -2.18
C ASP A 21 -0.42 -9.66 -1.04
N LEU A 22 0.04 -10.02 0.17
CA LEU A 22 -0.14 -9.19 1.36
C LEU A 22 0.64 -7.87 1.27
N GLY A 23 1.91 -7.92 0.83
CA GLY A 23 2.72 -6.72 0.63
C GLY A 23 2.14 -5.80 -0.44
N ASN A 24 1.61 -6.36 -1.52
CA ASN A 24 0.92 -5.62 -2.57
C ASN A 24 -0.36 -4.94 -2.05
N LEU A 25 -1.20 -5.68 -1.31
CA LEU A 25 -2.44 -5.14 -0.76
C LEU A 25 -2.17 -4.02 0.25
N TRP A 26 -1.17 -4.20 1.12
CA TRP A 26 -0.80 -3.20 2.11
C TRP A 26 -0.29 -1.91 1.47
N ALA A 27 0.57 -2.01 0.44
CA ALA A 27 1.02 -0.83 -0.31
C ALA A 27 -0.14 -0.07 -0.96
N HIS A 28 -1.16 -0.77 -1.47
CA HIS A 28 -2.36 -0.13 -1.99
C HIS A 28 -3.21 0.53 -0.90
N ALA A 29 -3.35 -0.10 0.27
CA ALA A 29 -4.07 0.49 1.40
C ALA A 29 -3.43 1.80 1.86
N ASP A 30 -2.09 1.82 1.97
CA ASP A 30 -1.34 3.03 2.30
C ASP A 30 -1.47 4.10 1.22
N LEU A 31 -1.36 3.72 -0.07
CA LEU A 31 -1.58 4.66 -1.16
C LEU A 31 -3.01 5.23 -1.17
N MET A 32 -4.03 4.42 -0.85
CA MET A 32 -5.41 4.90 -0.73
C MET A 32 -5.57 5.92 0.40
N ALA A 33 -4.84 5.77 1.51
CA ALA A 33 -4.81 6.78 2.57
C ALA A 33 -4.15 8.09 2.07
N VAL A 34 -3.01 8.00 1.38
CA VAL A 34 -2.36 9.18 0.76
C VAL A 34 -3.27 9.88 -0.25
N GLN A 35 -4.07 9.11 -1.01
CA GLN A 35 -5.04 9.62 -1.97
C GLN A 35 -6.32 10.20 -1.31
N GLY A 36 -6.48 10.07 0.02
CA GLY A 36 -7.71 10.45 0.72
C GLY A 36 -8.91 9.55 0.44
N ARG A 37 -8.69 8.35 -0.10
CA ARG A 37 -9.74 7.36 -0.41
C ARG A 37 -10.09 6.46 0.78
N LEU A 38 -9.19 6.36 1.76
CA LEU A 38 -9.47 5.79 3.07
C LEU A 38 -9.34 6.88 4.13
N SER A 39 -10.33 6.97 5.04
CA SER A 39 -10.18 7.82 6.23
C SER A 39 -9.07 7.27 7.13
N PRO A 40 -8.49 8.08 8.02
CA PRO A 40 -7.49 7.61 8.98
C PRO A 40 -7.96 6.40 9.81
N GLU A 41 -9.22 6.39 10.23
CA GLU A 41 -9.81 5.31 11.01
C GLU A 41 -9.95 4.03 10.19
N ALA A 42 -10.46 4.15 8.96
CA ALA A 42 -10.61 3.02 8.04
C ALA A 42 -9.23 2.43 7.65
N HIS A 43 -8.25 3.30 7.41
CA HIS A 43 -6.87 2.89 7.15
C HIS A 43 -6.25 2.15 8.33
N ALA A 44 -6.40 2.66 9.56
CA ALA A 44 -5.93 1.99 10.76
C ALA A 44 -6.59 0.61 10.96
N GLN A 45 -7.91 0.50 10.71
CA GLN A 45 -8.62 -0.77 10.76
C GLN A 45 -8.08 -1.77 9.72
N VAL A 46 -7.89 -1.33 8.47
CA VAL A 46 -7.34 -2.18 7.40
C VAL A 46 -5.93 -2.64 7.77
N ARG A 47 -5.04 -1.75 8.22
CA ARG A 47 -3.70 -2.14 8.67
C ARG A 47 -3.74 -3.16 9.81
N GLY A 48 -4.65 -3.03 10.76
CA GLY A 48 -4.85 -4.01 11.82
C GLY A 48 -5.26 -5.40 11.29
N LEU A 49 -6.12 -5.45 10.26
CA LEU A 49 -6.51 -6.71 9.61
C LEU A 49 -5.32 -7.35 8.86
N LEU A 50 -4.55 -6.56 8.12
CA LEU A 50 -3.38 -7.04 7.38
C LEU A 50 -2.27 -7.52 8.32
N ASP A 51 -2.05 -6.82 9.42
CA ASP A 51 -1.12 -7.19 10.48
C ASP A 51 -1.51 -8.53 11.16
N ASN A 52 -2.80 -8.72 11.43
CA ASN A 52 -3.32 -10.01 11.90
C ASN A 52 -3.10 -11.13 10.88
N LEU A 53 -3.29 -10.86 9.58
CA LEU A 53 -3.07 -11.85 8.53
C LEU A 53 -1.58 -12.22 8.40
N ALA A 54 -0.68 -11.24 8.50
CA ALA A 54 0.77 -11.45 8.49
C ALA A 54 1.23 -12.39 9.62
N ARG A 55 0.58 -12.33 10.79
CA ARG A 55 0.87 -13.20 11.94
C ARG A 55 0.35 -14.63 11.81
N THR A 56 -0.66 -14.87 10.97
CA THR A 56 -1.34 -16.17 10.88
C THR A 56 -0.85 -17.03 9.71
N LEU A 57 -0.27 -16.40 8.69
CA LEU A 57 0.27 -17.09 7.52
C LEU A 57 1.75 -17.43 7.67
N PRO A 58 2.25 -18.50 7.03
CA PRO A 58 3.65 -18.91 7.08
C PRO A 58 4.51 -17.99 6.19
N MET A 59 4.71 -16.74 6.61
CA MET A 59 5.59 -15.78 5.94
C MET A 59 6.56 -15.16 6.94
N THR A 60 7.70 -14.66 6.45
CA THR A 60 8.64 -13.90 7.28
C THR A 60 8.42 -12.40 7.11
N ALA A 61 8.74 -11.64 8.17
CA ALA A 61 8.68 -10.18 8.13
C ALA A 61 9.56 -9.60 7.01
N GLU A 62 10.74 -10.17 6.77
CA GLU A 62 11.67 -9.74 5.72
C GLU A 62 11.07 -9.90 4.31
N ARG A 63 10.41 -11.03 4.03
CA ARG A 63 9.74 -11.26 2.74
C ARG A 63 8.60 -10.26 2.55
N LEU A 64 7.78 -10.07 3.58
CA LEU A 64 6.66 -9.12 3.54
C LEU A 64 7.15 -7.68 3.32
N GLU A 65 8.18 -7.26 4.05
CA GLU A 65 8.84 -5.96 3.90
C GLU A 65 9.36 -5.75 2.47
N THR A 66 10.03 -6.75 1.92
CA THR A 66 10.57 -6.71 0.55
C THR A 66 9.44 -6.50 -0.47
N TYR A 67 8.38 -7.30 -0.38
CA TYR A 67 7.26 -7.22 -1.32
C TYR A 67 6.43 -5.93 -1.17
N TYR A 68 6.27 -5.43 0.05
CA TYR A 68 5.67 -4.13 0.29
C TYR A 68 6.47 -3.02 -0.40
N ARG A 69 7.79 -2.95 -0.18
CA ARG A 69 8.67 -1.92 -0.76
C ARG A 69 8.69 -1.99 -2.28
N SER A 70 8.79 -3.20 -2.85
CA SER A 70 8.72 -3.40 -4.30
C SER A 70 7.37 -2.95 -4.87
N SER A 71 6.27 -3.26 -4.20
CA SER A 71 4.92 -2.84 -4.63
C SER A 71 4.74 -1.34 -4.54
N ALA A 72 5.23 -0.72 -3.46
CA ALA A 72 5.16 0.72 -3.26
C ALA A 72 5.92 1.48 -4.35
N LEU A 73 7.14 1.05 -4.65
CA LEU A 73 7.92 1.62 -5.75
C LEU A 73 7.27 1.38 -7.11
N ARG A 74 6.71 0.19 -7.36
CA ARG A 74 5.98 -0.10 -8.60
C ARG A 74 4.80 0.86 -8.81
N LEU A 75 4.10 1.22 -7.73
CA LEU A 75 2.98 2.17 -7.80
C LEU A 75 3.42 3.57 -8.23
N VAL A 76 4.65 4.01 -7.93
CA VAL A 76 5.18 5.25 -8.51
C VAL A 76 5.14 5.20 -10.04
N PHE A 77 5.60 4.10 -10.64
CA PHE A 77 5.65 3.96 -12.10
C PHE A 77 4.25 3.84 -12.73
N VAL A 78 3.30 3.16 -12.07
CA VAL A 78 1.90 3.04 -12.53
C VAL A 78 1.22 4.41 -12.64
N HIS A 79 1.64 5.37 -11.81
CA HIS A 79 1.01 6.67 -11.68
C HIS A 79 1.82 7.85 -12.21
N ALA A 80 3.09 7.64 -12.60
CA ALA A 80 4.04 8.69 -12.99
C ALA A 80 3.55 9.66 -14.06
N PHE A 81 2.68 9.21 -14.97
CA PHE A 81 2.18 10.00 -16.10
C PHE A 81 0.68 10.32 -16.01
N ARG A 82 0.04 10.07 -14.87
CA ARG A 82 -1.39 10.35 -14.69
C ARG A 82 -1.55 11.77 -14.12
N PRO A 83 -2.23 12.71 -14.80
CA PRO A 83 -2.36 14.08 -14.30
C PRO A 83 -2.96 14.18 -12.89
N ILE A 84 -3.94 13.33 -12.58
CA ILE A 84 -4.57 13.27 -11.25
C ILE A 84 -3.60 12.84 -10.14
N ALA A 85 -2.46 12.23 -10.49
CA ALA A 85 -1.46 11.81 -9.52
C ALA A 85 -0.59 12.96 -9.03
N HIS A 86 -0.50 14.09 -9.74
CA HIS A 86 0.39 15.20 -9.39
C HIS A 86 0.17 15.73 -7.96
N GLN A 87 -1.07 15.67 -7.47
CA GLN A 87 -1.43 16.17 -6.14
C GLN A 87 -0.90 15.32 -4.98
N TRP A 88 -0.59 14.04 -5.20
CA TRP A 88 -0.23 13.09 -4.13
C TRP A 88 1.03 12.27 -4.41
N LEU A 89 1.45 12.17 -5.68
CA LEU A 89 2.60 11.37 -6.09
C LEU A 89 3.91 11.80 -5.42
N PRO A 90 4.21 13.11 -5.22
CA PRO A 90 5.41 13.51 -4.49
C PRO A 90 5.48 12.97 -3.05
N ILE A 91 4.33 12.88 -2.37
CA ILE A 91 4.24 12.31 -1.01
C ILE A 91 4.57 10.81 -1.08
N TRP A 92 3.96 10.11 -2.03
CA TRP A 92 4.19 8.67 -2.21
C TRP A 92 5.65 8.35 -2.60
N VAL A 93 6.26 9.15 -3.47
CA VAL A 93 7.68 8.99 -3.84
C VAL A 93 8.59 9.17 -2.64
N ARG A 94 8.36 10.19 -1.79
CA ARG A 94 9.15 10.37 -0.56
C ARG A 94 9.01 9.18 0.39
N HIS A 95 7.79 8.68 0.57
CA HIS A 95 7.54 7.47 1.35
C HIS A 95 8.37 6.30 0.81
N CYS A 96 8.25 6.00 -0.49
CA CYS A 96 8.93 4.87 -1.14
C CYS A 96 10.47 4.94 -1.07
N LEU A 97 11.04 6.14 -1.25
CA LEU A 97 12.49 6.34 -1.24
C LEU A 97 13.08 6.48 0.18
N GLY A 98 12.23 6.71 1.18
CA GLY A 98 12.61 6.69 2.58
C GLY A 98 12.65 5.28 3.17
N HIS A 99 12.20 5.16 4.42
CA HIS A 99 12.13 3.90 5.16
C HIS A 99 10.73 3.26 5.06
N ALA A 100 10.15 3.23 3.85
CA ALA A 100 8.86 2.60 3.61
C ALA A 100 8.84 1.19 4.21
N SER A 101 7.89 0.94 5.12
CA SER A 101 7.69 -0.35 5.75
C SER A 101 6.22 -0.57 6.09
N PRO A 102 5.67 -1.79 5.90
CA PRO A 102 4.33 -2.14 6.36
C PRO A 102 4.23 -2.13 7.89
N PHE A 103 5.35 -2.13 8.62
CA PHE A 103 5.39 -2.11 10.08
C PHE A 103 5.59 -0.71 10.66
N ALA A 104 5.96 0.27 9.84
CA ALA A 104 6.13 1.66 10.26
C ALA A 104 4.82 2.47 10.06
N PRO A 105 4.53 3.47 10.89
CA PRO A 105 3.45 4.42 10.63
C PRO A 105 3.62 5.09 9.26
N LEU A 106 2.50 5.36 8.59
CA LEU A 106 2.53 6.11 7.34
C LEU A 106 2.62 7.61 7.70
N ASP A 107 3.73 8.25 7.35
CA ASP A 107 3.90 9.68 7.57
C ASP A 107 3.17 10.47 6.47
N LEU A 108 2.02 11.02 6.85
CA LEU A 108 1.18 11.86 6.01
C LEU A 108 1.38 13.36 6.28
N SER A 109 2.39 13.75 7.05
CA SER A 109 2.62 15.16 7.37
C SER A 109 2.87 15.98 6.09
N ASN A 110 1.95 16.90 5.83
CA ASN A 110 1.94 17.79 4.68
C ASN A 110 2.81 19.02 4.96
N ASP A 111 4.11 18.96 4.69
CA ASP A 111 4.96 20.17 4.72
C ASP A 111 4.76 21.10 3.51
N TRP A 112 3.79 20.82 2.62
CA TRP A 112 3.62 21.53 1.35
C TRP A 112 2.59 22.66 1.35
N ASN A 113 1.97 22.99 2.48
CA ASN A 113 1.06 24.15 2.52
C ASN A 113 1.80 25.51 2.56
N ASN A 114 3.05 25.57 2.09
CA ASN A 114 3.95 26.73 2.24
C ASN A 114 4.92 26.92 1.05
N SER A 115 4.48 26.70 -0.19
CA SER A 115 5.21 27.18 -1.40
C SER A 115 4.26 27.50 -2.54
#